data_AF-A0A8H6KYS2-F1
#
_entry.id   AF-A0A8H6KYS2-F1
#
_cell.length_a   1.000
_cell.length_b   1.000
_cell.length_c   1.000
_cell.angle_alpha   90.00
_cell.angle_beta   90.00
_cell.angle_gamma   90.00
#
_symmetry.space_group_name_H-M   'P 1'
#
loop_
_entity.id
_entity.type
_entity.pdbx_description
1 polymer ?
#
loop_
_entity_poly.entity_id
_entity_poly.type
_entity_poly.pdbx_seq_one_letter_code
_entity_poly.pdbx_strand_id
1 'polypeptide(L)'
;MLSPMRKTNSPWVVQKYGGTSLGKLLDTITGEIIPSSLEHDRVAIVCSARSGTTKSTGTTKLLLEAISHATDPSLGSGERLDNAVSIIRDQHLEAVNSVVGDGSRYAGGKPAQELELSIIDECERLRTFLHAAQTVGELSPRSQDRVLALGEKLACLITASSLEHRGVRAKVVLLDDIVEQAYLSDPNGPEAAYEELGPHFYDRISIKIGEKIQECGDRIPIVTGFFGAMPHSLLHSVGRGYSDFCAAMCAVGIGAREVQIWKEVDGIFTADPIKVLSARLLATVTCEEAAELTYFGSEVCDPDLLSSPVLPTTSNCGDLTGFAL
;
A
#
# COMPACT_ATOMS: atom_id res chain seq x y z
N MET A 1 -24.69 18.73 -5.72
CA MET A 1 -24.21 18.45 -7.10
C MET A 1 -24.01 16.95 -7.18
N LEU A 2 -24.62 16.31 -8.18
CA LEU A 2 -25.07 14.91 -8.17
C LEU A 2 -23.97 13.91 -7.78
N SER A 3 -24.19 13.14 -6.72
CA SER A 3 -23.48 11.87 -6.52
C SER A 3 -24.00 10.93 -7.61
N PRO A 4 -23.17 10.47 -8.57
CA PRO A 4 -23.62 9.47 -9.51
C PRO A 4 -23.90 8.23 -8.68
N MET A 5 -25.16 7.80 -8.62
CA MET A 5 -25.48 6.49 -8.09
C MET A 5 -24.67 5.49 -8.90
N ARG A 6 -23.63 4.91 -8.29
CA ARG A 6 -22.77 3.90 -8.91
C ARG A 6 -23.65 2.80 -9.45
N LYS A 7 -23.51 2.49 -10.74
CA LYS A 7 -24.15 1.31 -11.32
C LYS A 7 -23.61 0.10 -10.56
N THR A 8 -24.49 -0.64 -9.90
CA THR A 8 -24.15 -1.80 -9.07
C THR A 8 -23.46 -2.93 -9.85
N ASN A 9 -23.42 -2.82 -11.18
CA ASN A 9 -22.84 -3.78 -12.11
C ASN A 9 -21.51 -3.33 -12.77
N SER A 10 -20.93 -2.19 -12.37
CA SER A 10 -19.61 -1.79 -12.89
C SER A 10 -18.52 -2.77 -12.43
N PRO A 11 -17.58 -3.16 -13.30
CA PRO A 11 -16.49 -4.04 -12.94
C PRO A 11 -15.57 -3.35 -11.91
N TRP A 12 -14.84 -4.16 -11.14
CA TRP A 12 -13.83 -3.66 -10.23
C TRP A 12 -12.50 -3.45 -10.94
N VAL A 13 -11.79 -2.40 -10.52
CA VAL A 13 -10.40 -2.12 -10.85
C VAL A 13 -9.66 -1.87 -9.53
N VAL A 14 -8.45 -2.41 -9.40
CA VAL A 14 -7.55 -2.11 -8.28
C VAL A 14 -6.47 -1.16 -8.76
N GLN A 15 -6.34 -0.01 -8.10
CA GLN A 15 -5.28 0.97 -8.37
C GLN A 15 -4.27 0.98 -7.24
N LYS A 16 -3.02 0.66 -7.55
CA LYS A 16 -1.93 0.73 -6.58
C LYS A 16 -1.11 1.98 -6.83
N TYR A 17 -0.86 2.76 -5.77
CA TYR A 17 0.02 3.92 -5.83
C TYR A 17 1.31 3.70 -5.03
N GLY A 18 2.44 3.91 -5.69
CA GLY A 18 3.76 3.88 -5.04
C GLY A 18 3.97 5.05 -4.07
N GLY A 19 4.95 4.88 -3.18
CA GLY A 19 5.23 5.87 -2.14
C GLY A 19 5.61 7.25 -2.68
N THR A 20 6.40 7.31 -3.75
CA THR A 20 6.79 8.58 -4.39
C THR A 20 5.63 9.19 -5.18
N SER A 21 4.78 8.38 -5.82
CA SER A 21 3.54 8.82 -6.47
C SER A 21 2.63 9.53 -5.46
N LEU A 22 2.39 8.94 -4.29
CA LEU A 22 1.63 9.55 -3.21
C LEU A 22 2.33 10.76 -2.57
N GLY A 23 3.65 10.88 -2.70
CA GLY A 23 4.40 12.04 -2.22
C GLY A 23 4.28 13.26 -3.11
N LYS A 24 4.34 13.06 -4.43
CA LYS A 24 4.42 14.15 -5.41
C LYS A 24 3.08 14.48 -6.05
N LEU A 25 2.23 13.47 -6.27
CA LEU A 25 1.07 13.56 -7.15
C LEU A 25 -0.24 13.32 -6.41
N LEU A 26 -0.27 13.41 -5.08
CA LEU A 26 -1.47 13.13 -4.29
C LEU A 26 -2.67 13.96 -4.75
N ASP A 27 -2.47 15.25 -5.03
CA ASP A 27 -3.50 16.16 -5.52
C ASP A 27 -4.10 15.69 -6.86
N THR A 28 -3.25 15.37 -7.84
CA THR A 28 -3.66 14.81 -9.13
C THR A 28 -4.34 13.44 -8.99
N ILE A 29 -3.81 12.59 -8.11
CA ILE A 29 -4.37 11.24 -7.86
C ILE A 29 -5.81 11.36 -7.33
N THR A 30 -6.03 12.20 -6.31
CA THR A 30 -7.36 12.32 -5.67
C THR A 30 -8.29 13.31 -6.37
N GLY A 31 -7.75 14.24 -7.16
CA GLY A 31 -8.49 15.26 -7.90
C GLY A 31 -8.89 14.85 -9.31
N GLU A 32 -8.10 14.01 -9.98
CA GLU A 32 -8.28 13.71 -11.41
C GLU A 32 -8.30 12.20 -11.70
N ILE A 33 -7.29 11.45 -11.27
CA ILE A 33 -7.11 10.04 -11.66
C ILE A 33 -8.19 9.14 -11.05
N ILE A 34 -8.37 9.20 -9.73
CA ILE A 34 -9.40 8.39 -9.06
C ILE A 34 -10.80 8.82 -9.53
N PRO A 35 -11.17 10.13 -9.54
CA PRO A 35 -12.49 10.55 -10.02
C PRO A 35 -12.83 10.12 -11.45
N SER A 36 -11.88 10.22 -12.39
CA SER A 36 -12.11 9.77 -13.79
C SER A 36 -12.39 8.27 -13.88
N SER A 37 -11.70 7.46 -13.09
CA SER A 37 -11.91 6.01 -13.04
C SER A 37 -13.31 5.64 -12.49
N LEU A 38 -13.85 6.44 -11.58
CA LEU A 38 -15.18 6.24 -11.00
C LEU A 38 -16.34 6.48 -11.98
N GLU A 39 -16.09 7.08 -13.15
CA GLU A 39 -17.12 7.25 -14.19
C GLU A 39 -17.54 5.92 -14.81
N HIS A 40 -16.68 4.91 -14.73
CA HIS A 40 -16.85 3.64 -15.43
C HIS A 40 -16.76 2.43 -14.49
N ASP A 41 -15.85 2.48 -13.52
CA ASP A 41 -15.46 1.34 -12.71
C ASP A 41 -15.76 1.52 -11.21
N ARG A 42 -15.83 0.40 -10.49
CA ARG A 42 -15.66 0.39 -9.03
C ARG A 42 -14.17 0.33 -8.74
N VAL A 43 -13.67 1.21 -7.89
CA VAL A 43 -12.23 1.32 -7.66
C VAL A 43 -11.90 0.99 -6.20
N ALA A 44 -10.91 0.11 -6.01
CA ALA A 44 -10.23 -0.09 -4.74
C ALA A 44 -8.79 0.43 -4.85
N ILE A 45 -8.34 1.19 -3.86
CA ILE A 45 -7.04 1.85 -3.88
C ILE A 45 -6.10 1.13 -2.93
N VAL A 46 -4.89 0.78 -3.37
CA VAL A 46 -3.83 0.23 -2.52
C VAL A 46 -2.70 1.25 -2.40
N CYS A 47 -2.34 1.61 -1.17
CA CYS A 47 -1.32 2.62 -0.90
C CYS A 47 -0.05 1.99 -0.32
N SER A 48 1.11 2.28 -0.94
CA SER A 48 2.40 2.13 -0.27
C SER A 48 2.68 3.29 0.71
N ALA A 49 3.65 3.10 1.60
CA ALA A 49 4.05 4.15 2.54
C ALA A 49 4.58 5.37 1.78
N ARG A 50 4.21 6.58 2.22
CA ARG A 50 4.57 7.80 1.49
C ARG A 50 6.09 8.00 1.47
N SER A 51 6.61 8.45 0.35
CA SER A 51 7.98 8.93 0.19
C SER A 51 7.91 10.33 -0.39
N GLY A 52 8.76 11.26 0.05
CA GLY A 52 8.83 12.60 -0.55
C GLY A 52 9.37 12.55 -2.00
N THR A 53 10.29 13.45 -2.34
CA THR A 53 10.83 13.53 -3.70
C THR A 53 11.70 12.34 -4.11
N THR A 54 12.27 11.60 -3.15
CA THR A 54 13.15 10.45 -3.41
C THR A 54 12.80 9.26 -2.52
N LYS A 55 13.01 8.03 -3.00
CA LYS A 55 12.85 6.79 -2.20
C LYS A 55 13.80 6.77 -0.97
N SER A 56 14.95 7.44 -1.06
CA SER A 56 15.98 7.52 -0.02
C SER A 56 15.59 8.31 1.22
N THR A 57 14.49 9.05 1.18
CA THR A 57 13.90 9.78 2.33
C THR A 57 12.49 9.27 2.67
N GLY A 58 12.15 8.05 2.22
CA GLY A 58 10.81 7.49 2.37
C GLY A 58 10.50 7.00 3.78
N THR A 59 9.20 6.97 4.10
CA THR A 59 8.69 6.57 5.43
C THR A 59 9.14 5.17 5.82
N THR A 60 9.11 4.19 4.90
CA THR A 60 9.59 2.82 5.19
C THR A 60 11.06 2.81 5.64
N LYS A 61 11.90 3.66 5.05
CA LYS A 61 13.31 3.74 5.44
C LYS A 61 13.47 4.34 6.84
N LEU A 62 12.75 5.43 7.13
CA LEU A 62 12.75 6.05 8.45
C LEU A 62 12.22 5.09 9.53
N LEU A 63 11.23 4.24 9.20
CA LEU A 63 10.73 3.19 10.10
C LEU A 63 11.77 2.10 10.34
N LEU A 64 12.51 1.67 9.31
CA LEU A 64 13.63 0.74 9.46
C LEU A 64 14.77 1.33 10.28
N GLU A 65 15.07 2.62 10.12
CA GLU A 65 16.05 3.34 10.95
C GLU A 65 15.58 3.40 12.41
N ALA A 66 14.32 3.72 12.66
CA ALA A 66 13.74 3.73 14.00
C ALA A 66 13.79 2.33 14.67
N ILE A 67 13.50 1.27 13.91
CA ILE A 67 13.68 -0.13 14.37
C ILE A 67 15.14 -0.39 14.73
N SER A 68 16.08 -0.04 13.84
CA SER A 68 17.51 -0.25 14.08
C SER A 68 17.99 0.47 15.34
N HIS A 69 17.54 1.71 15.57
CA HIS A 69 17.87 2.48 16.76
C HIS A 69 17.19 1.94 18.02
N ALA A 70 15.99 1.36 17.91
CA ALA A 70 15.35 0.68 19.03
C ALA A 70 16.15 -0.55 19.47
N THR A 71 16.82 -1.26 18.56
CA THR A 71 17.63 -2.44 18.91
C THR A 71 19.12 -2.14 19.16
N ASP A 72 19.56 -0.89 18.99
CA ASP A 72 20.97 -0.48 19.13
C ASP A 72 21.26 -0.02 20.58
N PRO A 73 22.14 -0.72 21.33
CA PRO A 73 22.44 -0.38 22.73
C PRO A 73 23.35 0.84 22.89
N SER A 74 23.80 1.48 21.81
CA SER A 74 24.71 2.62 21.89
C SER A 74 24.07 3.88 22.48
N LEU A 75 24.90 4.71 23.13
CA LEU A 75 24.51 6.03 23.64
C LEU A 75 24.00 6.91 22.48
N GLY A 76 22.84 7.55 22.68
CA GLY A 76 22.20 8.39 21.66
C GLY A 76 21.26 7.65 20.70
N SER A 77 21.08 6.32 20.83
CA SER A 77 20.07 5.59 20.04
C SER A 77 18.64 6.04 20.31
N GLY A 78 18.30 6.38 21.56
CA GLY A 78 16.97 6.93 21.90
C GLY A 78 16.66 8.24 21.18
N GLU A 79 17.61 9.19 21.17
CA GLU A 79 17.44 10.46 20.46
C GLU A 79 17.31 10.28 18.94
N ARG A 80 18.06 9.35 18.36
CA ARG A 80 17.98 9.03 16.92
C ARG A 80 16.65 8.38 16.53
N LEU A 81 16.13 7.48 17.38
CA LEU A 81 14.78 6.92 17.26
C LEU A 81 13.74 8.04 17.27
N ASP A 82 13.80 8.93 18.26
CA ASP A 82 12.86 10.05 18.40
C ASP A 82 12.88 10.98 17.20
N ASN A 83 14.08 11.25 16.67
CA ASN A 83 14.26 12.05 15.48
C ASN A 83 13.61 11.38 14.26
N ALA A 84 13.87 10.09 14.03
CA ALA A 84 13.26 9.35 12.91
C ALA A 84 11.72 9.39 12.96
N VAL A 85 11.13 9.15 14.13
CA VAL A 85 9.66 9.24 14.31
C VAL A 85 9.15 10.67 14.12
N SER A 86 9.91 11.68 14.58
CA SER A 86 9.54 13.10 14.39
C SER A 86 9.57 13.50 12.93
N ILE A 87 10.57 13.07 12.16
CA ILE A 87 10.64 13.31 10.70
C ILE A 87 9.44 12.67 10.01
N ILE A 88 9.07 11.43 10.36
CA ILE A 88 7.87 10.77 9.83
C ILE A 88 6.65 11.64 10.12
N ARG A 89 6.41 11.99 11.39
CA ARG A 89 5.27 12.83 11.79
C ARG A 89 5.21 14.12 11.00
N ASP A 90 6.31 14.88 10.97
CA ASP A 90 6.36 16.22 10.40
C ASP A 90 6.13 16.18 8.87
N GLN A 91 6.72 15.22 8.16
CA GLN A 91 6.43 15.00 6.74
C GLN A 91 4.95 14.69 6.48
N HIS A 92 4.30 13.94 7.38
CA HIS A 92 2.88 13.60 7.24
C HIS A 92 1.97 14.79 7.52
N LEU A 93 2.28 15.60 8.53
CA LEU A 93 1.56 16.85 8.80
C LEU A 93 1.73 17.85 7.66
N GLU A 94 2.92 17.96 7.06
CA GLU A 94 3.13 18.79 5.86
C GLU A 94 2.23 18.34 4.69
N ALA A 95 2.10 17.02 4.48
CA ALA A 95 1.20 16.48 3.46
C ALA A 95 -0.28 16.71 3.77
N VAL A 96 -0.70 16.77 5.04
CA VAL A 96 -2.07 17.20 5.38
C VAL A 96 -2.28 18.66 5.03
N ASN A 97 -1.31 19.52 5.37
CA ASN A 97 -1.39 20.95 5.10
C ASN A 97 -1.46 21.26 3.60
N SER A 98 -0.73 20.52 2.76
CA SER A 98 -0.81 20.71 1.30
C SER A 98 -2.17 20.30 0.72
N VAL A 99 -2.86 19.33 1.32
CA VAL A 99 -4.19 18.88 0.90
C VAL A 99 -5.30 19.82 1.37
N VAL A 100 -5.14 20.45 2.53
CA VAL A 100 -6.19 21.23 3.21
C VAL A 100 -6.01 22.74 3.04
N GLY A 101 -4.77 23.21 2.87
CA GLY A 101 -4.39 24.63 2.86
C GLY A 101 -5.03 25.45 1.74
N ASP A 102 -5.64 24.80 0.75
CA ASP A 102 -6.24 25.43 -0.42
C ASP A 102 -7.69 25.87 -0.19
N GLY A 103 -7.96 26.57 0.93
CA GLY A 103 -9.07 27.53 1.15
C GLY A 103 -10.53 27.12 0.84
N SER A 104 -10.77 25.89 0.39
CA SER A 104 -12.02 25.43 -0.17
C SER A 104 -12.89 24.87 0.93
N ARG A 105 -13.82 25.72 1.37
CA ARG A 105 -14.89 25.36 2.30
C ARG A 105 -15.83 24.33 1.66
N TYR A 106 -15.54 23.04 1.84
CA TYR A 106 -16.58 22.02 1.81
C TYR A 106 -16.93 21.59 3.23
N ALA A 107 -18.14 21.97 3.63
CA ALA A 107 -18.78 21.56 4.87
C ALA A 107 -19.17 20.07 4.78
N GLY A 108 -18.31 19.16 5.23
CA GLY A 108 -18.67 17.75 5.32
C GLY A 108 -17.55 16.73 5.54
N GLY A 109 -16.28 17.09 5.35
CA GLY A 109 -15.14 16.20 5.65
C GLY A 109 -14.64 16.37 7.09
N LYS A 110 -13.99 15.34 7.66
CA LYS A 110 -13.31 15.43 8.96
C LYS A 110 -12.42 16.69 8.97
N PRO A 111 -12.48 17.55 9.99
CA PRO A 111 -11.58 18.70 10.11
C PRO A 111 -10.13 18.21 9.98
N ALA A 112 -9.30 18.92 9.21
CA ALA A 112 -7.87 18.61 9.09
C ALA A 112 -7.19 18.39 10.45
N GLN A 113 -7.66 19.10 11.48
CA GLN A 113 -7.26 18.93 12.87
C GLN A 113 -7.47 17.50 13.40
N GLU A 114 -8.55 16.81 13.06
CA GLU A 114 -8.78 15.42 13.47
C GLU A 114 -7.77 14.47 12.82
N LEU A 115 -7.43 14.69 11.55
CA LEU A 115 -6.41 13.91 10.86
C LEU A 115 -5.02 14.19 11.44
N GLU A 116 -4.66 15.46 11.66
CA GLU A 116 -3.41 15.86 12.31
C GLU A 116 -3.27 15.19 13.67
N LEU A 117 -4.30 15.24 14.51
CA LEU A 117 -4.32 14.58 15.81
C LEU A 117 -4.18 13.06 15.69
N SER A 118 -4.84 12.45 14.71
CA SER A 118 -4.68 11.01 14.44
C SER A 118 -3.25 10.66 14.05
N ILE A 119 -2.60 11.44 13.18
CA ILE A 119 -1.21 11.23 12.77
C ILE A 119 -0.26 11.37 13.96
N ILE A 120 -0.48 12.38 14.80
CA ILE A 120 0.30 12.61 16.02
C ILE A 120 0.15 11.42 16.97
N ASP A 121 -1.08 11.00 17.28
CA ASP A 121 -1.34 9.87 18.19
C ASP A 121 -0.68 8.57 17.70
N GLU A 122 -0.78 8.28 16.41
CA GLU A 122 -0.13 7.12 15.79
C GLU A 122 1.40 7.16 15.92
N CYS A 123 2.02 8.34 15.73
CA CYS A 123 3.46 8.51 15.89
C CYS A 123 3.90 8.42 17.36
N GLU A 124 3.12 8.94 18.31
CA GLU A 124 3.42 8.83 19.75
C GLU A 124 3.26 7.39 20.26
N ARG A 125 2.28 6.65 19.74
CA ARG A 125 2.15 5.20 20.00
C ARG A 125 3.36 4.44 19.47
N LEU A 126 3.81 4.76 18.26
CA LEU A 126 5.02 4.16 17.70
C LEU A 126 6.25 4.44 18.57
N ARG A 127 6.45 5.70 18.96
CA ARG A 127 7.55 6.10 19.85
C ARG A 127 7.53 5.30 21.15
N THR A 128 6.38 5.24 21.81
CA THR A 128 6.19 4.49 23.05
C THR A 128 6.52 3.01 22.87
N PHE A 129 6.02 2.40 21.79
CA PHE A 129 6.28 1.01 21.47
C PHE A 129 7.77 0.72 21.24
N LEU A 130 8.46 1.57 20.48
CA LEU A 130 9.88 1.38 20.17
C LEU A 130 10.78 1.62 21.39
N HIS A 131 10.47 2.56 22.28
CA HIS A 131 11.23 2.70 23.54
C HIS A 131 11.02 1.52 24.49
N ALA A 132 9.81 0.94 24.52
CA ALA A 132 9.57 -0.29 25.27
C ALA A 132 10.45 -1.42 24.71
N ALA A 133 10.51 -1.59 23.38
CA ALA A 133 11.40 -2.56 22.74
C ALA A 133 12.88 -2.28 22.99
N GLN A 134 13.29 -1.00 23.02
CA GLN A 134 14.66 -0.61 23.35
C GLN A 134 15.08 -0.98 24.77
N THR A 135 14.12 -0.95 25.71
CA THR A 135 14.37 -1.41 27.08
C THR A 135 14.55 -2.93 27.14
N VAL A 136 13.84 -3.67 26.28
CA VAL A 136 13.97 -5.13 26.17
C VAL A 136 15.27 -5.52 25.42
N GLY A 137 15.72 -4.69 24.47
CA GLY A 137 16.92 -4.91 23.68
C GLY A 137 16.71 -5.79 22.44
N GLU A 138 15.47 -6.13 22.12
CA GLU A 138 15.11 -6.92 20.93
C GLU A 138 13.74 -6.51 20.37
N LEU A 139 13.54 -6.78 19.08
CA LEU A 139 12.26 -6.58 18.40
C LEU A 139 11.98 -7.77 17.49
N SER A 140 10.90 -8.51 17.76
CA SER A 140 10.50 -9.68 16.96
C SER A 140 10.16 -9.30 15.51
N PRO A 141 10.26 -10.22 14.52
CA PRO A 141 9.86 -9.95 13.15
C PRO A 141 8.42 -9.44 13.02
N ARG A 142 7.49 -10.00 13.80
CA ARG A 142 6.10 -9.55 13.87
C ARG A 142 5.96 -8.12 14.39
N SER A 143 6.78 -7.76 15.38
CA SER A 143 6.82 -6.40 15.92
C SER A 143 7.40 -5.41 14.90
N GLN A 144 8.41 -5.81 14.12
CA GLN A 144 8.97 -5.01 13.02
C GLN A 144 7.92 -4.76 11.94
N ASP A 145 7.20 -5.80 11.54
CA ASP A 145 6.10 -5.74 10.57
C ASP A 145 5.04 -4.71 10.98
N ARG A 146 4.60 -4.74 12.24
CA ARG A 146 3.64 -3.76 12.77
C ARG A 146 4.15 -2.32 12.71
N VAL A 147 5.46 -2.12 12.90
CA VAL A 147 6.08 -0.79 12.77
C VAL A 147 6.08 -0.35 11.31
N LEU A 148 6.41 -1.25 10.37
CA LEU A 148 6.42 -0.95 8.94
C LEU A 148 5.03 -0.64 8.38
N ALA A 149 4.01 -1.39 8.81
CA ALA A 149 2.62 -1.22 8.40
C ALA A 149 2.07 0.18 8.71
N LEU A 150 2.58 0.83 9.76
CA LEU A 150 2.22 2.20 10.12
C LEU A 150 2.42 3.19 8.96
N GLY A 151 3.51 3.04 8.19
CA GLY A 151 3.84 3.96 7.11
C GLY A 151 2.74 4.01 6.04
N GLU A 152 2.11 2.88 5.77
CA GLU A 152 0.99 2.81 4.83
C GLU A 152 -0.33 3.22 5.44
N LYS A 153 -0.57 2.87 6.70
CA LYS A 153 -1.73 3.36 7.44
C LYS A 153 -1.79 4.89 7.39
N LEU A 154 -0.66 5.57 7.64
CA LEU A 154 -0.58 7.03 7.53
C LEU A 154 -0.85 7.53 6.10
N ALA A 155 -0.35 6.83 5.08
CA ALA A 155 -0.60 7.16 3.68
C ALA A 155 -2.09 6.98 3.30
N CYS A 156 -2.75 5.91 3.75
CA CYS A 156 -4.16 5.65 3.55
C CYS A 156 -5.03 6.71 4.24
N LEU A 157 -4.69 7.12 5.47
CA LEU A 157 -5.41 8.16 6.20
C LEU A 157 -5.42 9.49 5.43
N ILE A 158 -4.25 9.90 4.91
CA ILE A 158 -4.12 11.13 4.13
C ILE A 158 -4.85 11.03 2.80
N THR A 159 -4.72 9.90 2.09
CA THR A 159 -5.39 9.67 0.81
C THR A 159 -6.91 9.67 0.97
N ALA A 160 -7.43 8.98 1.98
CA ALA A 160 -8.86 8.95 2.28
C ALA A 160 -9.38 10.36 2.63
N SER A 161 -8.66 11.10 3.47
CA SER A 161 -9.05 12.47 3.83
C SER A 161 -9.00 13.43 2.65
N SER A 162 -8.03 13.27 1.73
CA SER A 162 -7.93 14.07 0.52
C SER A 162 -9.13 13.84 -0.42
N LEU A 163 -9.56 12.58 -0.57
CA LEU A 163 -10.79 12.24 -1.30
C LEU A 163 -12.04 12.79 -0.59
N GLU A 164 -12.15 12.64 0.74
CA GLU A 164 -13.29 13.13 1.50
C GLU A 164 -13.41 14.66 1.44
N HIS A 165 -12.29 15.39 1.46
CA HIS A 165 -12.25 16.85 1.28
C HIS A 165 -12.82 17.27 -0.08
N ARG A 166 -12.65 16.43 -1.11
CA ARG A 166 -13.19 16.62 -2.46
C ARG A 166 -14.61 16.07 -2.63
N GLY A 167 -15.27 15.64 -1.55
CA GLY A 167 -16.62 15.09 -1.58
C GLY A 167 -16.71 13.64 -2.07
N VAL A 168 -15.57 12.95 -2.21
CA VAL A 168 -15.51 11.54 -2.59
C VAL A 168 -15.43 10.70 -1.32
N ARG A 169 -16.48 9.91 -1.05
CA ARG A 169 -16.54 9.09 0.17
C ARG A 169 -15.54 7.94 0.11
N ALA A 170 -14.61 7.90 1.05
CA ALA A 170 -13.57 6.90 1.16
C ALA A 170 -13.61 6.20 2.53
N LYS A 171 -13.05 4.99 2.64
CA LYS A 171 -12.90 4.26 3.90
C LYS A 171 -11.55 3.56 3.90
N VAL A 172 -10.77 3.81 4.94
CA VAL A 172 -9.50 3.10 5.15
C VAL A 172 -9.77 1.63 5.50
N VAL A 173 -9.03 0.73 4.88
CA VAL A 173 -9.03 -0.71 5.12
C VAL A 173 -7.63 -1.12 5.57
N LEU A 174 -7.54 -1.50 6.83
CA LEU A 174 -6.31 -1.95 7.46
C LEU A 174 -6.17 -3.48 7.32
N LEU A 175 -5.04 -3.92 6.77
CA LEU A 175 -4.73 -5.33 6.54
C LEU A 175 -3.66 -5.89 7.48
N ASP A 176 -3.22 -5.14 8.49
CA ASP A 176 -2.11 -5.49 9.40
C ASP A 176 -2.30 -6.85 10.11
N ASP A 177 -3.56 -7.25 10.35
CA ASP A 177 -3.92 -8.51 11.01
C ASP A 177 -4.69 -9.45 10.06
N ILE A 178 -4.62 -9.24 8.73
CA ILE A 178 -5.50 -9.98 7.79
C ILE A 178 -5.20 -11.47 7.76
N VAL A 179 -3.93 -11.85 7.95
CA VAL A 179 -3.49 -13.25 7.98
C VAL A 179 -4.11 -13.93 9.21
N GLU A 180 -3.96 -13.34 10.39
CA GLU A 180 -4.59 -13.85 11.61
C GLU A 180 -6.11 -13.95 11.46
N GLN A 181 -6.74 -12.95 10.84
CA GLN A 181 -8.19 -12.94 10.61
C GLN A 181 -8.65 -14.02 9.62
N ALA A 182 -7.84 -14.36 8.63
CA ALA A 182 -8.12 -15.41 7.65
C ALA A 182 -8.06 -16.82 8.28
N TYR A 183 -7.29 -16.97 9.36
CA TYR A 183 -7.09 -18.22 10.10
C TYR A 183 -7.76 -18.24 11.48
N LEU A 184 -8.63 -17.27 11.80
CA LEU A 184 -9.32 -17.20 13.11
C LEU A 184 -10.09 -18.47 13.48
N SER A 185 -10.63 -19.18 12.49
CA SER A 185 -11.37 -20.44 12.67
C SER A 185 -10.50 -21.69 12.58
N ASP A 186 -9.20 -21.54 12.25
CA ASP A 186 -8.26 -22.64 12.19
C ASP A 186 -7.72 -22.93 13.60
N PRO A 187 -7.88 -24.15 14.13
CA PRO A 187 -7.39 -24.50 15.47
C PRO A 187 -5.86 -24.41 15.60
N ASN A 188 -5.12 -24.48 14.49
CA ASN A 188 -3.65 -24.36 14.49
C ASN A 188 -3.18 -22.95 14.15
N GLY A 189 -4.10 -22.00 13.96
CA GLY A 189 -3.79 -20.64 13.54
C GLY A 189 -3.10 -20.58 12.18
N PRO A 190 -2.51 -19.44 11.81
CA PRO A 190 -1.73 -19.30 10.59
C PRO A 190 -0.37 -20.05 10.64
N GLU A 191 0.10 -20.46 11.82
CA GLU A 191 1.43 -21.04 12.02
C GLU A 191 1.64 -22.35 11.23
N ALA A 192 0.63 -23.23 11.19
CA ALA A 192 0.73 -24.46 10.39
C ALA A 192 0.78 -24.16 8.88
N ALA A 193 0.12 -23.09 8.44
CA ALA A 193 0.12 -22.70 7.03
C ALA A 193 1.41 -22.00 6.58
N TYR A 194 2.26 -21.59 7.53
CA TYR A 194 3.57 -21.01 7.27
C TYR A 194 4.64 -22.04 6.87
N GLU A 195 4.42 -23.32 7.16
CA GLU A 195 5.35 -24.40 6.76
C GLU A 195 5.32 -24.64 5.25
N GLU A 196 4.19 -24.33 4.60
CA GLU A 196 4.00 -24.49 3.15
C GLU A 196 3.23 -23.30 2.57
N LEU A 197 3.90 -22.15 2.47
CA LEU A 197 3.34 -20.98 1.78
C LEU A 197 3.06 -21.35 0.32
N GLY A 198 1.78 -21.39 -0.05
CA GLY A 198 1.33 -21.82 -1.37
C GLY A 198 0.02 -21.16 -1.80
N PRO A 199 -0.52 -21.54 -2.98
CA PRO A 199 -1.72 -20.93 -3.54
C PRO A 199 -2.89 -20.88 -2.55
N HIS A 200 -3.16 -21.98 -1.84
CA HIS A 200 -4.24 -22.06 -0.86
C HIS A 200 -4.12 -21.05 0.30
N PHE A 201 -2.90 -20.73 0.73
CA PHE A 201 -2.66 -19.75 1.77
C PHE A 201 -3.07 -18.35 1.29
N TYR A 202 -2.63 -17.97 0.09
CA TYR A 202 -2.92 -16.66 -0.48
C TYR A 202 -4.36 -16.53 -0.98
N ASP A 203 -4.99 -17.61 -1.46
CA ASP A 203 -6.41 -17.65 -1.81
C ASP A 203 -7.27 -17.28 -0.60
N ARG A 204 -6.97 -17.89 0.55
CA ARG A 204 -7.69 -17.63 1.80
C ARG A 204 -7.55 -16.17 2.25
N ILE A 205 -6.35 -15.61 2.14
CA ILE A 205 -6.11 -14.19 2.45
C ILE A 205 -6.86 -13.29 1.46
N SER A 206 -6.80 -13.59 0.17
CA SER A 206 -7.47 -12.83 -0.89
C SER A 206 -8.98 -12.79 -0.66
N ILE A 207 -9.60 -13.93 -0.31
CA ILE A 207 -11.02 -14.00 0.08
C ILE A 207 -11.29 -13.05 1.26
N LYS A 208 -10.46 -13.09 2.31
CA LYS A 208 -10.64 -12.25 3.49
C LYS A 208 -10.45 -10.76 3.20
N ILE A 209 -9.50 -10.40 2.34
CA ILE A 209 -9.31 -9.03 1.82
C ILE A 209 -10.56 -8.59 1.07
N GLY A 210 -11.10 -9.46 0.21
CA GLY A 210 -12.34 -9.22 -0.53
C GLY A 210 -13.52 -8.89 0.38
N GLU A 211 -13.73 -9.68 1.44
CA GLU A 211 -14.75 -9.42 2.47
C GLU A 211 -14.58 -8.02 3.09
N LYS A 212 -13.36 -7.68 3.54
CA LYS A 212 -13.09 -6.35 4.14
C LYS A 212 -13.33 -5.19 3.17
N ILE A 213 -12.98 -5.37 1.90
CA ILE A 213 -13.24 -4.38 0.86
C ILE A 213 -14.75 -4.21 0.68
N GLN A 214 -15.52 -5.30 0.64
CA GLN A 214 -16.98 -5.25 0.49
C GLN A 214 -17.69 -4.57 1.68
N GLU A 215 -17.15 -4.66 2.90
CA GLU A 215 -17.65 -3.91 4.08
C GLU A 215 -17.56 -2.39 3.94
N CYS A 216 -16.84 -1.87 2.94
CA CYS A 216 -16.83 -0.45 2.62
C CYS A 216 -18.17 0.01 2.02
N GLY A 217 -18.94 -0.91 1.44
CA GLY A 217 -20.20 -0.63 0.77
C GLY A 217 -20.02 0.27 -0.44
N ASP A 218 -20.56 1.47 -0.36
CA ASP A 218 -20.52 2.50 -1.42
C ASP A 218 -19.32 3.45 -1.32
N ARG A 219 -18.51 3.34 -0.27
CA ARG A 219 -17.27 4.10 -0.08
C ARG A 219 -16.12 3.47 -0.87
N ILE A 220 -15.18 4.29 -1.31
CA ILE A 220 -13.93 3.81 -1.93
C ILE A 220 -13.05 3.17 -0.86
N PRO A 221 -12.70 1.88 -0.99
CA PRO A 221 -11.72 1.25 -0.11
C PRO A 221 -10.33 1.82 -0.35
N ILE A 222 -9.69 2.34 0.70
CA ILE A 222 -8.30 2.79 0.71
C ILE A 222 -7.50 1.80 1.57
N VAL A 223 -6.86 0.85 0.91
CA VAL A 223 -6.29 -0.36 1.48
C VAL A 223 -4.79 -0.19 1.71
N THR A 224 -4.29 -0.65 2.87
CA THR A 224 -2.84 -0.73 3.12
C THR A 224 -2.21 -1.79 2.22
N GLY A 225 -1.06 -1.49 1.61
CA GLY A 225 -0.29 -2.46 0.80
C GLY A 225 0.40 -3.58 1.60
N PHE A 226 0.54 -3.40 2.90
CA PHE A 226 1.10 -4.26 3.91
C PHE A 226 -0.05 -5.08 4.43
N PHE A 227 0.13 -6.39 4.42
CA PHE A 227 -0.89 -7.34 4.79
C PHE A 227 -0.29 -8.35 5.76
N GLY A 228 -0.78 -8.35 7.00
CA GLY A 228 -0.50 -9.40 7.98
C GLY A 228 0.96 -9.52 8.42
N ALA A 229 1.16 -10.23 9.54
CA ALA A 229 2.47 -10.80 9.83
C ALA A 229 2.70 -12.02 8.93
N MET A 230 3.92 -12.14 8.40
CA MET A 230 4.36 -13.31 7.63
C MET A 230 5.53 -14.01 8.35
N PRO A 231 5.86 -15.27 8.00
CA PRO A 231 7.06 -15.94 8.52
C PRO A 231 8.29 -15.05 8.30
N HIS A 232 9.12 -14.87 9.32
CA HIS A 232 10.34 -14.08 9.22
C HIS A 232 10.17 -12.59 8.81
N SER A 233 8.94 -12.06 8.78
CA SER A 233 8.49 -10.74 8.27
C SER A 233 7.94 -10.74 6.84
N LEU A 234 7.00 -9.83 6.55
CA LEU A 234 6.47 -9.62 5.20
C LEU A 234 7.57 -9.18 4.23
N LEU A 235 8.45 -8.28 4.67
CA LEU A 235 9.55 -7.78 3.85
C LEU A 235 10.55 -8.88 3.48
N HIS A 236 10.78 -9.86 4.36
CA HIS A 236 11.65 -11.00 4.08
C HIS A 236 10.95 -12.06 3.24
N SER A 237 9.69 -12.37 3.54
CA SER A 237 8.94 -13.43 2.83
C SER A 237 8.51 -13.04 1.42
N VAL A 238 8.15 -11.78 1.20
CA VAL A 238 7.57 -11.29 -0.07
C VAL A 238 8.48 -10.28 -0.77
N GLY A 239 9.47 -9.71 -0.09
CA GLY A 239 10.37 -8.73 -0.70
C GLY A 239 9.75 -7.33 -0.77
N ARG A 240 10.37 -6.43 -1.55
CA ARG A 240 10.01 -5.00 -1.58
C ARG A 240 8.73 -4.68 -2.34
N GLY A 241 8.23 -5.61 -3.17
CA GLY A 241 6.99 -5.49 -3.92
C GLY A 241 5.74 -5.95 -3.20
N TYR A 242 5.78 -6.14 -1.87
CA TYR A 242 4.63 -6.62 -1.12
C TYR A 242 3.36 -5.80 -1.35
N SER A 243 3.46 -4.48 -1.58
CA SER A 243 2.29 -3.65 -1.89
C SER A 243 1.70 -3.94 -3.28
N ASP A 244 2.54 -4.26 -4.28
CA ASP A 244 2.09 -4.67 -5.61
C ASP A 244 1.43 -6.06 -5.51
N PHE A 245 2.01 -6.95 -4.70
CA PHE A 245 1.45 -8.25 -4.39
C PHE A 245 0.10 -8.17 -3.65
N CYS A 246 -0.03 -7.25 -2.69
CA CYS A 246 -1.29 -6.95 -2.03
C CYS A 246 -2.35 -6.46 -3.01
N ALA A 247 -1.98 -5.65 -4.01
CA ALA A 247 -2.92 -5.19 -5.04
C ALA A 247 -3.44 -6.35 -5.90
N ALA A 248 -2.59 -7.32 -6.23
CA ALA A 248 -3.03 -8.55 -6.90
C ALA A 248 -3.99 -9.37 -6.03
N MET A 249 -3.69 -9.57 -4.75
CA MET A 249 -4.61 -10.26 -3.83
C MET A 249 -5.94 -9.50 -3.63
N CYS A 250 -5.90 -8.16 -3.60
CA CYS A 250 -7.12 -7.34 -3.59
C CYS A 250 -7.96 -7.62 -4.84
N ALA A 251 -7.33 -7.68 -6.02
CA ALA A 251 -8.01 -7.92 -7.28
C ALA A 251 -8.63 -9.31 -7.34
N VAL A 252 -7.89 -10.34 -6.93
CA VAL A 252 -8.42 -11.72 -6.81
C VAL A 252 -9.59 -11.76 -5.83
N GLY A 253 -9.44 -11.13 -4.65
CA GLY A 253 -10.46 -11.12 -3.60
C GLY A 253 -11.78 -10.46 -3.98
N ILE A 254 -11.76 -9.46 -4.88
CA ILE A 254 -12.97 -8.74 -5.32
C ILE A 254 -13.41 -9.08 -6.74
N GLY A 255 -12.72 -10.01 -7.42
CA GLY A 255 -12.95 -10.31 -8.84
C GLY A 255 -12.76 -9.09 -9.73
N ALA A 256 -11.68 -8.33 -9.52
CA ALA A 256 -11.35 -7.18 -10.36
C ALA A 256 -10.92 -7.62 -11.76
N ARG A 257 -11.28 -6.80 -12.75
CA ARG A 257 -10.93 -7.02 -14.16
C ARG A 257 -9.44 -6.81 -14.42
N GLU A 258 -8.83 -5.87 -13.71
CA GLU A 258 -7.43 -5.50 -13.86
C GLU A 258 -6.85 -4.87 -12.59
N VAL A 259 -5.53 -4.95 -12.49
CA VAL A 259 -4.70 -4.22 -11.53
C VAL A 259 -3.93 -3.15 -12.30
N GLN A 260 -4.02 -1.91 -11.83
CA GLN A 260 -3.31 -0.75 -12.36
C GLN A 260 -2.20 -0.36 -11.38
N ILE A 261 -0.94 -0.44 -11.78
CA ILE A 261 0.21 -0.08 -10.94
C ILE A 261 0.70 1.32 -11.33
N TRP A 262 0.31 2.34 -10.58
CA TRP A 262 0.65 3.73 -10.89
C TRP A 262 2.06 4.11 -10.39
N LYS A 263 2.97 4.31 -11.34
CA LYS A 263 4.37 4.75 -11.13
C LYS A 263 4.66 6.09 -11.80
N GLU A 264 5.85 6.63 -11.57
CA GLU A 264 6.35 7.89 -12.16
C GLU A 264 6.91 7.71 -13.58
N VAL A 265 6.74 6.52 -14.18
CA VAL A 265 7.19 6.19 -15.54
C VAL A 265 5.99 5.72 -16.34
N ASP A 266 5.99 6.00 -17.64
CA ASP A 266 4.84 5.72 -18.54
C ASP A 266 4.59 4.21 -18.81
N GLY A 267 5.31 3.32 -18.13
CA GLY A 267 5.22 1.87 -18.28
C GLY A 267 6.57 1.21 -18.56
N ILE A 268 6.55 0.05 -19.22
CA ILE A 268 7.75 -0.70 -19.60
C ILE A 268 8.27 -0.23 -20.96
N PHE A 269 9.56 0.12 -21.02
CA PHE A 269 10.24 0.49 -22.25
C PHE A 269 11.12 -0.66 -22.78
N THR A 270 11.40 -0.67 -24.09
CA THR A 270 12.33 -1.62 -24.72
C THR A 270 13.74 -1.61 -24.14
N ALA A 271 14.13 -0.50 -23.48
CA ALA A 271 15.38 -0.31 -22.74
C ALA A 271 15.18 0.85 -21.74
N ASP A 272 16.13 1.05 -20.83
CA ASP A 272 16.13 2.20 -19.91
C ASP A 272 16.11 3.52 -20.71
N PRO A 273 15.01 4.31 -20.67
CA PRO A 273 14.86 5.49 -21.51
C PRO A 273 15.80 6.64 -21.09
N ILE A 274 16.38 6.59 -19.88
CA ILE A 274 17.39 7.55 -19.43
C ILE A 274 18.72 7.29 -20.15
N LYS A 275 19.03 6.01 -20.41
CA LYS A 275 20.29 5.59 -21.06
C LYS A 275 20.17 5.49 -22.57
N VAL A 276 18.99 5.10 -23.07
CA VAL A 276 18.73 4.83 -24.48
C VAL A 276 17.58 5.70 -24.96
N LEU A 277 17.91 6.84 -25.59
CA LEU A 277 16.92 7.81 -26.07
C LEU A 277 15.96 7.26 -27.14
N SER A 278 16.33 6.18 -27.82
CA SER A 278 15.49 5.50 -28.81
C SER A 278 14.55 4.44 -28.19
N ALA A 279 14.56 4.29 -26.87
CA ALA A 279 13.67 3.37 -26.17
C ALA A 279 12.20 3.70 -26.45
N ARG A 280 11.40 2.66 -26.68
CA ARG A 280 9.98 2.80 -27.00
C ARG A 280 9.15 2.15 -25.91
N LEU A 281 8.00 2.75 -25.62
CA LEU A 281 7.01 2.16 -24.74
C LEU A 281 6.47 0.87 -25.35
N LEU A 282 6.45 -0.20 -24.56
CA LEU A 282 5.83 -1.46 -24.92
C LEU A 282 4.33 -1.37 -24.65
N ALA A 283 3.51 -1.59 -25.68
CA ALA A 283 2.06 -1.53 -25.54
C ALA A 283 1.49 -2.71 -24.73
N THR A 284 2.12 -3.87 -24.82
CA THR A 284 1.72 -5.09 -24.11
C THR A 284 2.96 -5.91 -23.80
N VAL A 285 2.99 -6.51 -22.60
CA VAL A 285 4.03 -7.44 -22.15
C VAL A 285 3.33 -8.58 -21.43
N THR A 286 3.76 -9.81 -21.66
CA THR A 286 3.27 -10.97 -20.90
C THR A 286 3.83 -10.97 -19.47
N CYS A 287 3.18 -11.65 -18.53
CA CYS A 287 3.70 -11.72 -17.15
C CYS A 287 5.09 -12.35 -17.10
N GLU A 288 5.35 -13.35 -17.95
CA GLU A 288 6.64 -14.03 -18.07
C GLU A 288 7.73 -13.07 -18.59
N GLU A 289 7.45 -12.31 -19.65
CA GLU A 289 8.38 -11.29 -20.17
C GLU A 289 8.63 -10.18 -19.14
N ALA A 290 7.59 -9.71 -18.45
CA ALA A 290 7.72 -8.68 -17.44
C ALA A 290 8.55 -9.17 -16.23
N ALA A 291 8.39 -10.44 -15.82
CA ALA A 291 9.16 -11.05 -14.75
C ALA A 291 10.66 -11.07 -15.10
N GLU A 292 10.99 -11.49 -16.32
CA GLU A 292 12.37 -11.51 -16.82
C GLU A 292 12.95 -10.08 -16.90
N LEU A 293 12.20 -9.12 -17.46
CA LEU A 293 12.65 -7.73 -17.56
C LEU A 293 12.93 -7.11 -16.18
N THR A 294 12.07 -7.40 -15.21
CA THR A 294 12.24 -6.92 -13.84
C THR A 294 13.40 -7.62 -13.14
N TYR A 295 13.58 -8.92 -13.35
CA TYR A 295 14.73 -9.66 -12.82
C TYR A 295 16.07 -9.04 -13.26
N PHE A 296 16.15 -8.58 -14.52
CA PHE A 296 17.35 -7.92 -15.07
C PHE A 296 17.43 -6.41 -14.83
N GLY A 297 16.57 -5.84 -13.98
CA GLY A 297 16.73 -4.48 -13.45
C GLY A 297 15.67 -3.45 -13.87
N SER A 298 14.57 -3.86 -14.51
CA SER A 298 13.41 -2.98 -14.71
C SER A 298 12.64 -2.77 -13.40
N GLU A 299 12.68 -1.56 -12.82
CA GLU A 299 11.95 -1.23 -11.57
C GLU A 299 10.43 -0.98 -11.76
N VAL A 300 9.84 -1.43 -12.87
CA VAL A 300 8.45 -1.13 -13.26
C VAL A 300 7.41 -2.02 -12.58
N CYS A 301 7.75 -3.25 -12.22
CA CYS A 301 6.93 -4.13 -11.36
C CYS A 301 7.86 -4.88 -10.41
N ASP A 302 7.34 -5.66 -9.46
CA ASP A 302 8.14 -6.58 -8.66
C ASP A 302 8.16 -7.97 -9.32
N PRO A 303 9.34 -8.63 -9.45
CA PRO A 303 9.44 -9.88 -10.20
C PRO A 303 8.79 -11.06 -9.46
N ASP A 304 8.73 -10.99 -8.13
CA ASP A 304 8.14 -12.04 -7.29
C ASP A 304 6.60 -11.99 -7.37
N LEU A 305 6.03 -10.82 -7.64
CA LEU A 305 4.60 -10.71 -7.98
C LEU A 305 4.28 -11.43 -9.29
N LEU A 306 5.07 -11.23 -10.35
CA LEU A 306 4.75 -11.74 -11.68
C LEU A 306 4.94 -13.25 -11.82
N SER A 307 5.74 -13.84 -10.94
CA SER A 307 5.91 -15.29 -10.80
C SER A 307 5.05 -15.89 -9.68
N SER A 308 4.21 -15.07 -9.02
CA SER A 308 3.48 -15.47 -7.83
C SER A 308 2.37 -16.49 -8.12
N PRO A 309 2.15 -17.47 -7.22
CA PRO A 309 1.04 -18.43 -7.31
C PRO A 309 -0.37 -17.79 -7.30
N VAL A 310 -0.49 -16.52 -6.92
CA VAL A 310 -1.77 -15.79 -6.88
C VAL A 310 -2.24 -15.37 -8.27
N LEU A 311 -1.31 -15.20 -9.22
CA LEU A 311 -1.68 -14.88 -10.59
C LEU A 311 -2.02 -16.17 -11.35
N PRO A 312 -3.14 -16.22 -12.08
CA PRO A 312 -3.49 -17.40 -12.86
C PRO A 312 -2.37 -17.67 -13.88
N THR A 313 -1.72 -18.83 -13.76
CA THR A 313 -0.88 -19.35 -14.84
C THR A 313 -1.76 -19.55 -16.08
N THR A 314 -1.17 -19.39 -17.25
CA THR A 314 -1.79 -19.25 -18.59
C THR A 314 -2.86 -20.29 -18.98
N SER A 315 -3.11 -21.31 -18.16
CA SER A 315 -4.21 -22.29 -18.30
C SER A 315 -5.56 -21.89 -17.70
N ASN A 316 -5.67 -20.85 -16.87
CA ASN A 316 -6.93 -20.41 -16.23
C ASN A 316 -7.20 -18.89 -16.39
N CYS A 317 -6.86 -18.34 -17.56
CA CYS A 317 -7.05 -16.93 -17.90
C CYS A 317 -8.54 -16.63 -18.26
N GLY A 318 -9.43 -16.74 -17.27
CA GLY A 318 -10.86 -16.46 -17.41
C GLY A 318 -11.25 -15.03 -17.03
N ASP A 319 -10.68 -14.49 -15.94
CA ASP A 319 -11.30 -13.33 -15.26
C ASP A 319 -10.38 -12.11 -15.01
N LEU A 320 -9.05 -12.24 -15.09
CA LEU A 320 -8.10 -11.11 -15.03
C LEU A 320 -7.58 -10.82 -16.44
N THR A 321 -8.10 -9.77 -17.10
CA THR A 321 -7.83 -9.50 -18.52
C THR A 321 -6.56 -8.68 -18.77
N GLY A 322 -5.82 -8.26 -17.74
CA GLY A 322 -4.53 -7.57 -17.93
C GLY A 322 -3.91 -6.96 -16.67
N PHE A 323 -2.59 -6.78 -16.72
CA PHE A 323 -1.85 -5.83 -15.90
C PHE A 323 -1.69 -4.54 -16.71
N ALA A 324 -2.20 -3.42 -16.21
CA ALA A 324 -1.88 -2.11 -16.74
C ALA A 324 -0.76 -1.51 -15.88
N LEU A 325 0.42 -1.35 -16.49
CA LEU A 325 1.57 -0.67 -15.92
C LEU A 325 1.63 0.77 -16.42
#